data_AF-A0A3B8UY41-F1
#
_entry.id   AF-A0A3B8UY41-F1
#
_cell.length_a   1.000
_cell.length_b   1.000
_cell.length_c   1.000
_cell.angle_alpha   90.00
_cell.angle_beta   90.00
_cell.angle_gamma   90.00
#
_symmetry.space_group_name_H-M   'P 1'
#
loop_
_entity.id
_entity.type
_entity.pdbx_description
1 polymer ?
#
loop_
_entity_poly.entity_id
_entity_poly.type
_entity_poly.pdbx_seq_one_letter_code
_entity_poly.pdbx_strand_id
1 'polypeptide(L)'
;DGSGCAEDPDGFDTGELMRLFEEALPIASYDRSKLGPRGSVHGVDEPDGAQLRNTIHNRVVADAFVPAGGRPATIHAGNWQEFLQEDGTPSAKVISEGANLFLTPEARERLCEAGCVIIKDSSANKCGVICSSFEICACMVLEESEFLEIKPTYVDQVLTKLRELARMEAELLINEHERHPETSLPETSTKLSRIINAAAPAIAASIAEWSDEDLERGRQLVRNHLPPILLEVGGDRVWTRLPERYLHWMMANRLASGIVYREGIDFLDGMAPAEVAELAVRYLRKSTELQALLETLDASDVPQRDKVARLLERGGIRAMLHDA
;
A
#
# COMPACT_ATOMS: atom_id res chain seq x y z
N ASP A 1 7.55 -23.12 -3.27
CA ASP A 1 8.68 -22.21 -3.03
C ASP A 1 9.91 -22.73 -3.79
N GLY A 2 11.14 -22.48 -3.30
CA GLY A 2 12.36 -23.03 -3.92
C GLY A 2 12.49 -24.57 -3.83
N SER A 3 11.83 -25.21 -2.86
CA SER A 3 11.89 -26.66 -2.62
C SER A 3 10.91 -27.47 -3.45
N GLY A 4 9.85 -26.86 -3.97
CA GLY A 4 8.74 -27.60 -4.57
C GLY A 4 7.45 -26.80 -4.67
N CYS A 5 6.35 -27.51 -4.91
CA CYS A 5 5.01 -26.97 -4.90
C CYS A 5 4.04 -27.90 -4.20
N ALA A 6 2.97 -27.32 -3.65
CA ALA A 6 1.80 -28.05 -3.22
C ALA A 6 0.57 -27.43 -3.90
N GLU A 7 -0.38 -28.29 -4.27
CA GLU A 7 -1.65 -27.91 -4.88
C GLU A 7 -2.75 -28.65 -4.12
N ASP A 8 -3.72 -27.92 -3.59
CA ASP A 8 -4.86 -28.54 -2.89
C ASP A 8 -6.18 -27.83 -3.22
N PRO A 9 -6.94 -28.34 -4.21
CA PRO A 9 -8.25 -27.81 -4.56
C PRO A 9 -9.31 -27.94 -3.45
N ASP A 10 -9.06 -28.76 -2.42
CA ASP A 10 -9.91 -28.91 -1.24
C ASP A 10 -9.51 -27.95 -0.10
N GLY A 11 -8.36 -27.28 -0.24
CA GLY A 11 -7.82 -26.31 0.70
C GLY A 11 -6.80 -26.92 1.68
N PHE A 12 -5.77 -26.14 2.01
CA PHE A 12 -4.73 -26.57 2.94
C PHE A 12 -5.16 -26.52 4.42
N ASP A 13 -4.72 -27.51 5.20
CA ASP A 13 -4.79 -27.46 6.67
C ASP A 13 -3.97 -26.26 7.18
N THR A 14 -4.67 -25.32 7.86
CA THR A 14 -4.05 -24.08 8.36
C THR A 14 -3.04 -24.34 9.47
N GLY A 15 -3.27 -25.34 10.32
CA GLY A 15 -2.34 -25.70 11.38
C GLY A 15 -1.02 -26.22 10.81
N GLU A 16 -1.08 -27.01 9.73
CA GLU A 16 0.10 -27.50 9.04
C GLU A 16 0.87 -26.36 8.32
N LEU A 17 0.17 -25.43 7.67
CA LEU A 17 0.83 -24.24 7.12
C LEU A 17 1.52 -23.40 8.20
N MET A 18 0.89 -23.23 9.36
CA MET A 18 1.48 -22.52 10.49
C MET A 18 2.70 -23.26 11.05
N ARG A 19 2.66 -24.59 11.15
CA ARG A 19 3.82 -25.40 11.54
C ARG A 19 5.01 -25.16 10.60
N LEU A 20 4.78 -25.19 9.28
CA LEU A 20 5.83 -24.91 8.30
C LEU A 20 6.42 -23.50 8.49
N PHE A 21 5.58 -22.50 8.74
CA PHE A 21 6.04 -21.14 8.98
C PHE A 21 6.86 -21.00 10.28
N GLU A 22 6.34 -21.51 11.40
CA GLU A 22 6.97 -21.40 12.73
C GLU A 22 8.28 -22.19 12.81
N GLU A 23 8.35 -23.34 12.15
CA GLU A 23 9.55 -24.18 12.09
C GLU A 23 10.49 -23.79 10.93
N ALA A 24 10.15 -22.75 10.15
CA ALA A 24 10.88 -22.30 8.97
C ALA A 24 11.16 -23.43 7.95
N LEU A 25 10.19 -24.32 7.76
CA LEU A 25 10.27 -25.45 6.85
C LEU A 25 9.74 -25.10 5.46
N PRO A 26 10.28 -25.73 4.40
CA PRO A 26 9.85 -25.46 3.05
C PRO A 26 8.58 -26.25 2.67
N ILE A 27 7.89 -25.85 1.60
CA ILE A 27 6.61 -26.47 1.19
C ILE A 27 6.73 -27.97 0.88
N ALA A 28 7.90 -28.44 0.44
CA ALA A 28 8.15 -29.88 0.21
C ALA A 28 8.05 -30.71 1.50
N SER A 29 8.09 -30.08 2.68
CA SER A 29 7.92 -30.71 3.99
C SER A 29 6.47 -30.71 4.49
N TYR A 30 5.50 -30.28 3.67
CA TYR A 30 4.08 -30.35 4.00
C TYR A 30 3.64 -31.80 4.27
N ASP A 31 2.96 -32.04 5.38
CA ASP A 31 2.44 -33.35 5.74
C ASP A 31 1.38 -33.84 4.74
N ARG A 32 1.75 -34.84 3.94
CA ARG A 32 0.88 -35.43 2.91
C ARG A 32 -0.42 -35.99 3.48
N SER A 33 -0.46 -36.37 4.76
CA SER A 33 -1.68 -36.88 5.41
C SER A 33 -2.71 -35.79 5.68
N LYS A 34 -2.32 -34.52 5.59
CA LYS A 34 -3.15 -33.33 5.77
C LYS A 34 -3.72 -32.77 4.47
N LEU A 35 -3.30 -33.30 3.33
CA LEU A 35 -3.85 -32.94 2.02
C LEU A 35 -5.28 -33.45 1.89
N GLY A 36 -6.10 -32.68 1.18
CA GLY A 36 -7.39 -33.12 0.71
C GLY A 36 -7.29 -34.27 -0.29
N PRO A 37 -8.42 -34.92 -0.63
CA PRO A 37 -8.44 -36.03 -1.57
C PRO A 37 -7.85 -35.72 -2.96
N ARG A 38 -7.85 -34.44 -3.35
CA ARG A 38 -7.29 -33.96 -4.63
C ARG A 38 -5.95 -33.23 -4.47
N GLY A 39 -5.42 -33.19 -3.26
CA GLY A 39 -4.19 -32.49 -2.94
C GLY A 39 -2.93 -33.26 -3.34
N SER A 40 -1.87 -32.53 -3.65
CA SER A 40 -0.55 -33.07 -3.92
C SER A 40 0.54 -32.13 -3.42
N VAL A 41 1.70 -32.72 -3.11
CA VAL A 41 2.94 -31.98 -2.83
C VAL A 41 4.08 -32.69 -3.54
N HIS A 42 4.90 -31.90 -4.23
CA HIS A 42 6.01 -32.37 -5.03
C HIS A 42 7.27 -31.57 -4.69
N GLY A 43 8.30 -32.26 -4.22
CA GLY A 43 9.65 -31.71 -4.13
C GLY A 43 10.28 -31.53 -5.51
N VAL A 44 11.20 -30.58 -5.65
CA VAL A 44 11.90 -30.31 -6.92
C VAL A 44 12.74 -31.49 -7.41
N ASP A 45 13.16 -32.37 -6.50
CA ASP A 45 13.95 -33.57 -6.78
C ASP A 45 13.08 -34.76 -7.22
N GLU A 46 11.76 -34.67 -7.11
CA GLU A 46 10.82 -35.68 -7.61
C GLU A 46 10.68 -35.58 -9.14
N PRO A 47 10.30 -36.67 -9.83
CA PRO A 47 9.99 -36.63 -11.27
C PRO A 47 9.01 -35.50 -11.58
N ASP A 48 9.37 -34.67 -12.56
CA ASP A 48 8.63 -33.48 -13.01
C ASP A 48 8.39 -32.40 -11.93
N GLY A 49 8.88 -32.56 -10.70
CA GLY A 49 8.60 -31.65 -9.58
C GLY A 49 9.06 -30.22 -9.82
N ALA A 50 10.22 -30.05 -10.47
CA ALA A 50 10.70 -28.73 -10.89
C ALA A 50 9.79 -28.07 -11.94
N GLN A 51 9.26 -28.85 -12.90
CA GLN A 51 8.31 -28.35 -13.89
C GLN A 51 6.99 -27.97 -13.23
N LEU A 52 6.43 -28.87 -12.41
CA LEU A 52 5.20 -28.62 -11.65
C LEU A 52 5.32 -27.33 -10.84
N ARG A 53 6.40 -27.15 -10.09
CA ARG A 53 6.65 -25.93 -9.32
C ARG A 53 6.72 -24.68 -10.20
N ASN A 54 7.36 -24.77 -11.36
CA ASN A 54 7.54 -23.60 -12.23
C ASN A 54 6.26 -23.19 -12.96
N THR A 55 5.33 -24.11 -13.21
CA THR A 55 4.11 -23.83 -13.99
C THR A 55 2.82 -23.88 -13.17
N ILE A 56 2.90 -23.92 -11.83
CA ILE A 56 1.72 -23.96 -10.93
C ILE A 56 0.72 -22.82 -11.21
N HIS A 57 1.22 -21.61 -11.47
CA HIS A 57 0.38 -20.44 -11.74
C HIS A 57 -0.40 -20.54 -13.06
N ASN A 58 0.03 -21.41 -13.99
CA ASN A 58 -0.67 -21.67 -15.24
C ASN A 58 -1.76 -22.73 -15.08
N ARG A 59 -1.58 -23.67 -14.14
CA ARG A 59 -2.47 -24.84 -13.97
C ARG A 59 -3.57 -24.63 -12.93
N VAL A 60 -3.28 -23.91 -11.86
CA VAL A 60 -4.22 -23.73 -10.75
C VAL A 60 -5.21 -22.63 -11.11
N VAL A 61 -6.50 -22.98 -11.12
CA VAL A 61 -7.60 -22.02 -11.26
C VAL A 61 -8.02 -21.52 -9.90
N ALA A 62 -8.08 -20.20 -9.72
CA ALA A 62 -8.41 -19.56 -8.45
C ALA A 62 -9.14 -18.23 -8.67
N ASP A 63 -9.82 -17.71 -7.64
CA ASP A 63 -10.42 -16.37 -7.72
C ASP A 63 -9.35 -15.27 -7.73
N ALA A 64 -8.29 -15.46 -6.94
CA ALA A 64 -7.18 -14.53 -6.81
C ALA A 64 -5.83 -15.25 -6.80
N PHE A 65 -4.85 -14.65 -7.47
CA PHE A 65 -3.46 -15.08 -7.46
C PHE A 65 -2.59 -14.00 -6.81
N VAL A 66 -1.80 -14.38 -5.80
CA VAL A 66 -0.90 -13.49 -5.08
C VAL A 66 0.54 -13.99 -5.26
N PRO A 67 1.26 -13.56 -6.29
CA PRO A 67 2.68 -13.87 -6.40
C PRO A 67 3.42 -13.11 -5.28
N ALA A 68 3.80 -13.83 -4.21
CA ALA A 68 4.52 -13.30 -3.04
C ALA A 68 5.99 -13.76 -3.00
N GLY A 69 6.52 -14.21 -4.13
CA GLY A 69 7.91 -14.59 -4.35
C GLY A 69 8.12 -14.98 -5.81
N GLY A 70 9.17 -15.75 -6.09
CA GLY A 70 9.46 -16.24 -7.44
C GLY A 70 10.48 -15.37 -8.19
N ARG A 71 10.72 -15.73 -9.45
CA ARG A 71 11.70 -15.03 -10.30
C ARG A 71 11.03 -13.82 -10.97
N PRO A 72 11.75 -12.69 -11.12
CA PRO A 72 11.28 -11.62 -11.98
C PRO A 72 10.95 -12.15 -13.38
N ALA A 73 9.92 -11.58 -14.01
CA ALA A 73 9.43 -11.96 -15.33
C ALA A 73 9.06 -13.45 -15.44
N THR A 74 8.49 -14.04 -14.39
CA THR A 74 7.97 -15.41 -14.44
C THR A 74 6.83 -15.52 -15.45
N ILE A 75 5.94 -14.52 -15.49
CA ILE A 75 4.97 -14.31 -16.57
C ILE A 75 5.44 -13.11 -17.39
N HIS A 76 5.65 -13.33 -18.68
CA HIS A 76 6.21 -12.37 -19.61
C HIS A 76 5.50 -12.40 -20.98
N ALA A 77 5.89 -11.51 -21.87
CA ALA A 77 5.28 -11.33 -23.21
C ALA A 77 5.19 -12.62 -24.06
N GLY A 78 6.07 -13.59 -23.79
CA GLY A 78 6.18 -14.82 -24.57
C GLY A 78 5.41 -16.02 -23.99
N ASN A 79 4.93 -15.93 -22.75
CA ASN A 79 4.24 -17.04 -22.07
C ASN A 79 2.94 -16.63 -21.35
N TRP A 80 2.52 -15.36 -21.40
CA TRP A 80 1.31 -14.90 -20.69
C TRP A 80 0.05 -15.67 -21.10
N GLN A 81 0.00 -16.19 -22.34
CA GLN A 81 -1.12 -17.00 -22.81
C GLN A 81 -1.24 -18.34 -22.06
N GLU A 82 -0.16 -18.85 -21.47
CA GLU A 82 -0.20 -20.06 -20.64
C GLU A 82 -0.99 -19.85 -19.33
N PHE A 83 -1.18 -18.59 -18.92
CA PHE A 83 -2.02 -18.23 -17.78
C PHE A 83 -3.52 -18.20 -18.15
N LEU A 84 -3.88 -18.42 -19.41
CA LEU A 84 -5.27 -18.50 -19.85
C LEU A 84 -5.77 -19.94 -19.86
N GLN A 85 -7.06 -20.09 -19.56
CA GLN A 85 -7.82 -21.32 -19.73
C GLN A 85 -8.17 -21.54 -21.21
N GLU A 86 -8.66 -22.73 -21.54
CA GLU A 86 -9.01 -23.11 -22.92
C GLU A 86 -10.06 -22.20 -23.56
N ASP A 87 -10.93 -21.57 -22.75
CA ASP A 87 -11.95 -20.61 -23.21
C ASP A 87 -11.42 -19.19 -23.39
N GLY A 88 -10.13 -18.96 -23.13
CA GLY A 88 -9.46 -17.67 -23.21
C GLY A 88 -9.58 -16.81 -21.94
N THR A 89 -10.28 -17.28 -20.91
CA THR A 89 -10.36 -16.56 -19.63
C THR A 89 -9.11 -16.79 -18.77
N PRO A 90 -8.67 -15.82 -17.93
CA PRO A 90 -7.51 -16.01 -17.06
C PRO A 90 -7.72 -17.12 -16.02
N SER A 91 -6.65 -17.84 -15.64
CA SER A 91 -6.66 -18.83 -14.55
C SER A 91 -6.93 -18.20 -13.18
N ALA A 92 -6.67 -16.89 -13.02
CA ALA A 92 -7.19 -16.11 -11.91
C ALA A 92 -7.72 -14.75 -12.35
N LYS A 93 -8.87 -14.36 -11.79
CA LYS A 93 -9.55 -13.09 -12.12
C LYS A 93 -8.82 -11.87 -11.56
N VAL A 94 -8.19 -12.03 -10.40
CA VAL A 94 -7.45 -10.97 -9.72
C VAL A 94 -6.00 -11.40 -9.52
N ILE A 95 -5.05 -10.52 -9.85
CA ILE A 95 -3.64 -10.69 -9.49
C ILE A 95 -3.23 -9.54 -8.57
N SER A 96 -2.73 -9.85 -7.37
CA SER A 96 -2.16 -8.85 -6.46
C SER A 96 -0.66 -9.11 -6.31
N GLU A 97 0.17 -8.29 -6.95
CA GLU A 97 1.61 -8.52 -7.04
C GLU A 97 2.36 -8.23 -5.73
N GLY A 98 2.43 -9.22 -4.83
CA GLY A 98 3.23 -9.11 -3.60
C GLY A 98 4.74 -9.08 -3.86
N ALA A 99 5.21 -9.71 -4.93
CA ALA A 99 6.60 -9.73 -5.36
C ALA A 99 6.88 -8.66 -6.42
N ASN A 100 8.09 -8.10 -6.36
CA ASN A 100 8.56 -7.17 -7.37
C ASN A 100 8.73 -7.87 -8.72
N LEU A 101 8.16 -7.28 -9.77
CA LEU A 101 8.40 -7.62 -11.17
C LEU A 101 8.06 -9.07 -11.55
N PHE A 102 7.10 -9.71 -10.88
CA PHE A 102 6.68 -11.07 -11.25
C PHE A 102 6.13 -11.13 -12.68
N LEU A 103 5.32 -10.12 -13.06
CA LEU A 103 4.84 -9.92 -14.43
C LEU A 103 5.69 -8.84 -15.16
N THR A 104 5.94 -9.02 -16.46
CA THR A 104 6.46 -7.93 -17.31
C THR A 104 5.36 -6.89 -17.63
N PRO A 105 5.69 -5.66 -18.04
CA PRO A 105 4.68 -4.66 -18.44
C PRO A 105 3.72 -5.20 -19.52
N GLU A 106 4.27 -5.75 -20.61
CA GLU A 106 3.46 -6.32 -21.70
C GLU A 106 2.56 -7.46 -21.22
N ALA A 107 3.04 -8.35 -20.34
CA ALA A 107 2.20 -9.42 -19.79
C ALA A 107 1.02 -8.87 -18.98
N ARG A 108 1.22 -7.80 -18.20
CA ARG A 108 0.12 -7.16 -17.46
C ARG A 108 -0.92 -6.60 -18.42
N GLU A 109 -0.50 -5.87 -19.44
CA GLU A 109 -1.40 -5.27 -20.45
C GLU A 109 -2.25 -6.37 -21.11
N ARG A 110 -1.61 -7.43 -21.62
CA ARG A 110 -2.28 -8.55 -22.27
C ARG A 110 -3.26 -9.29 -21.36
N LEU A 111 -2.88 -9.51 -20.10
CA LEU A 111 -3.77 -10.17 -19.14
C LEU A 111 -4.94 -9.27 -18.73
N CYS A 112 -4.74 -7.95 -18.65
CA CYS A 112 -5.84 -7.00 -18.45
C CYS A 112 -6.80 -6.99 -19.65
N GLU A 113 -6.28 -7.02 -20.88
CA GLU A 113 -7.09 -7.17 -22.11
C GLU A 113 -7.92 -8.46 -22.10
N ALA A 114 -7.37 -9.55 -21.52
CA ALA A 114 -8.07 -10.83 -21.33
C ALA A 114 -9.05 -10.83 -20.13
N GLY A 115 -9.21 -9.71 -19.42
CA GLY A 115 -10.19 -9.57 -18.33
C GLY A 115 -9.63 -9.80 -16.92
N CYS A 116 -8.32 -9.84 -16.73
CA CYS A 116 -7.69 -9.92 -15.41
C CYS A 116 -7.59 -8.54 -14.74
N VAL A 117 -7.94 -8.45 -13.47
CA VAL A 117 -7.75 -7.24 -12.65
C VAL A 117 -6.42 -7.34 -11.91
N ILE A 118 -5.46 -6.48 -12.25
CA ILE A 118 -4.09 -6.57 -11.72
C ILE A 118 -3.77 -5.39 -10.81
N ILE A 119 -3.51 -5.64 -9.53
CA ILE A 119 -2.94 -4.67 -8.60
C ILE A 119 -1.42 -4.76 -8.70
N LYS A 120 -0.84 -3.74 -9.32
CA LYS A 120 0.60 -3.66 -9.59
C LYS A 120 1.44 -3.65 -8.32
N ASP A 121 2.63 -4.25 -8.39
CA ASP A 121 3.61 -4.35 -7.29
C ASP A 121 3.88 -3.02 -6.56
N SER A 122 4.05 -1.93 -7.30
CA SER A 122 4.27 -0.57 -6.76
C SER A 122 3.17 -0.08 -5.80
N SER A 123 2.00 -0.71 -5.83
CA SER A 123 0.91 -0.48 -4.87
C SER A 123 0.74 -1.67 -3.92
N ALA A 124 0.73 -2.89 -4.42
CA ALA A 124 0.42 -4.10 -3.65
C ALA A 124 1.45 -4.43 -2.55
N ASN A 125 2.75 -4.11 -2.74
CA ASN A 125 3.81 -4.48 -1.81
C ASN A 125 4.45 -3.32 -1.02
N LYS A 126 3.89 -2.12 -1.17
CA LYS A 126 4.43 -0.84 -0.65
C LYS A 126 4.63 -0.82 0.88
N CYS A 127 3.86 -1.63 1.61
CA CYS A 127 3.93 -1.73 3.07
C CYS A 127 5.32 -2.14 3.59
N GLY A 128 6.12 -2.89 2.82
CA GLY A 128 7.49 -3.24 3.22
C GLY A 128 8.39 -2.01 3.34
N VAL A 129 8.32 -1.10 2.36
CA VAL A 129 9.10 0.15 2.36
C VAL A 129 8.62 1.09 3.48
N ILE A 130 7.31 1.19 3.68
CA ILE A 130 6.74 2.01 4.75
C ILE A 130 7.17 1.49 6.13
N CYS A 131 7.13 0.18 6.34
CA CYS A 131 7.58 -0.45 7.57
C CYS A 131 9.06 -0.15 7.86
N SER A 132 9.92 -0.24 6.83
CA SER A 132 11.35 0.11 6.95
C SER A 132 11.54 1.59 7.31
N SER A 133 10.71 2.49 6.78
CA SER A 133 10.74 3.91 7.18
C SER A 133 10.41 4.10 8.66
N PHE A 134 9.41 3.39 9.18
CA PHE A 134 9.10 3.42 10.62
C PHE A 134 10.24 2.83 11.45
N GLU A 135 10.83 1.71 11.03
CA GLU A 135 11.98 1.09 11.71
C GLU A 135 13.16 2.08 11.81
N ILE A 136 13.52 2.75 10.72
CA ILE A 136 14.57 3.77 10.70
C ILE A 136 14.23 4.92 11.67
N CYS A 137 12.97 5.38 11.71
CA CYS A 137 12.53 6.40 12.66
C CYS A 137 12.77 5.96 14.11
N ALA A 138 12.33 4.74 14.46
CA ALA A 138 12.50 4.20 15.81
C ALA A 138 13.98 4.10 16.19
N CYS A 139 14.82 3.58 15.30
CA CYS A 139 16.27 3.44 15.53
C CYS A 139 16.99 4.79 15.71
N MET A 140 16.51 5.87 15.09
CA MET A 140 17.09 7.21 15.28
C MET A 140 16.64 7.85 16.59
N VAL A 141 15.40 7.58 17.03
CA VAL A 141 14.77 8.27 18.15
C VAL A 141 15.06 7.58 19.49
N LEU A 142 15.04 6.25 19.51
CA LEU A 142 15.10 5.43 20.71
C LEU A 142 16.43 4.70 20.86
N GLU A 143 16.82 4.43 22.09
CA GLU A 143 17.84 3.45 22.40
C GLU A 143 17.28 2.02 22.29
N GLU A 144 18.14 1.02 22.12
CA GLU A 144 17.74 -0.39 21.94
C GLU A 144 16.87 -0.90 23.10
N SER A 145 17.24 -0.60 24.35
CA SER A 145 16.48 -1.04 25.53
C SER A 145 15.07 -0.44 25.57
N GLU A 146 14.93 0.86 25.22
CA GLU A 146 13.64 1.54 25.15
C GLU A 146 12.75 0.92 24.07
N PHE A 147 13.32 0.60 22.91
CA PHE A 147 12.59 -0.05 21.84
C PHE A 147 12.11 -1.45 22.24
N LEU A 148 12.97 -2.25 22.88
CA LEU A 148 12.63 -3.60 23.31
C LEU A 148 11.46 -3.61 24.31
N GLU A 149 11.37 -2.60 25.18
CA GLU A 149 10.27 -2.44 26.13
C GLU A 149 8.93 -2.19 25.44
N ILE A 150 8.91 -1.38 24.37
CA ILE A 150 7.67 -1.03 23.65
C ILE A 150 7.39 -1.89 22.42
N LYS A 151 8.31 -2.80 22.04
CA LYS A 151 8.28 -3.51 20.75
C LYS A 151 6.91 -4.13 20.42
N PRO A 152 6.22 -4.85 21.33
CA PRO A 152 4.90 -5.41 21.02
C PRO A 152 3.87 -4.34 20.63
N THR A 153 3.79 -3.27 21.41
CA THR A 153 2.87 -2.13 21.17
C THR A 153 3.26 -1.39 19.89
N TYR A 154 4.55 -1.17 19.66
CA TYR A 154 5.06 -0.50 18.48
C TYR A 154 4.71 -1.27 17.20
N VAL A 155 4.92 -2.59 17.18
CA VAL A 155 4.58 -3.45 16.04
C VAL A 155 3.08 -3.41 15.75
N ASP A 156 2.22 -3.50 16.77
CA ASP A 156 0.77 -3.43 16.58
C ASP A 156 0.30 -2.09 15.98
N GLN A 157 0.87 -0.98 16.48
CA GLN A 157 0.57 0.35 15.96
C GLN A 157 1.12 0.56 14.54
N VAL A 158 2.30 0.02 14.22
CA VAL A 158 2.82 0.00 12.85
C VAL A 158 1.89 -0.76 11.93
N LEU A 159 1.43 -1.96 12.31
CA LEU A 159 0.48 -2.75 11.52
C LEU A 159 -0.83 -2.00 11.27
N THR A 160 -1.32 -1.26 12.28
CA THR A 160 -2.49 -0.39 12.14
C THR A 160 -2.25 0.69 11.08
N LYS A 161 -1.11 1.40 11.14
CA LYS A 161 -0.74 2.40 10.11
C LYS A 161 -0.58 1.81 8.72
N LEU A 162 0.02 0.62 8.60
CA LEU A 162 0.17 -0.06 7.31
C LEU A 162 -1.19 -0.42 6.70
N ARG A 163 -2.13 -0.92 7.51
CA ARG A 163 -3.50 -1.24 7.06
C ARG A 163 -4.26 0.02 6.62
N GLU A 164 -4.13 1.13 7.35
CA GLU A 164 -4.71 2.42 6.96
C GLU A 164 -4.17 2.89 5.61
N LEU A 165 -2.86 2.89 5.43
CA LEU A 165 -2.20 3.35 4.21
C LEU A 165 -2.52 2.46 3.00
N ALA A 166 -2.49 1.13 3.19
CA ALA A 166 -2.86 0.17 2.16
C ALA A 166 -4.33 0.32 1.73
N ARG A 167 -5.24 0.52 2.70
CA ARG A 167 -6.65 0.75 2.41
C ARG A 167 -6.87 2.02 1.59
N MET A 168 -6.26 3.14 1.98
CA MET A 168 -6.42 4.40 1.25
C MET A 168 -5.99 4.28 -0.22
N GLU A 169 -4.84 3.64 -0.50
CA GLU A 169 -4.38 3.47 -1.88
C GLU A 169 -5.26 2.47 -2.65
N ALA A 170 -5.69 1.36 -2.03
CA ALA A 170 -6.59 0.41 -2.65
C ALA A 170 -7.96 1.01 -3.00
N GLU A 171 -8.56 1.76 -2.08
CA GLU A 171 -9.83 2.46 -2.30
C GLU A 171 -9.71 3.51 -3.41
N LEU A 172 -8.62 4.30 -3.44
CA LEU A 172 -8.37 5.22 -4.54
C LEU A 172 -8.31 4.47 -5.87
N LEU A 173 -7.50 3.42 -5.97
CA LEU A 173 -7.31 2.67 -7.21
C LEU A 173 -8.63 2.07 -7.73
N ILE A 174 -9.42 1.47 -6.83
CA ILE A 174 -10.73 0.90 -7.18
C ILE A 174 -11.69 1.99 -7.64
N ASN A 175 -11.80 3.10 -6.90
CA ASN A 175 -12.68 4.22 -7.26
C ASN A 175 -12.31 4.83 -8.62
N GLU A 176 -11.02 4.96 -8.91
CA GLU A 176 -10.54 5.47 -10.20
C GLU A 176 -10.83 4.48 -11.33
N HIS A 177 -10.70 3.18 -11.10
CA HIS A 177 -11.05 2.16 -12.10
C HIS A 177 -12.56 2.11 -12.38
N GLU A 178 -13.41 2.31 -11.37
CA GLU A 178 -14.87 2.41 -11.58
C GLU A 178 -15.26 3.64 -12.41
N ARG A 179 -14.50 4.74 -12.31
CA ARG A 179 -14.71 5.96 -13.10
C ARG A 179 -14.15 5.86 -14.51
N HIS A 180 -13.04 5.16 -14.67
CA HIS A 180 -12.26 5.02 -15.89
C HIS A 180 -11.99 3.53 -16.20
N PRO A 181 -13.04 2.75 -16.54
CA PRO A 181 -12.91 1.30 -16.76
C PRO A 181 -12.00 0.95 -17.94
N GLU A 182 -11.75 1.89 -18.86
CA GLU A 182 -10.80 1.77 -19.95
C GLU A 182 -9.34 1.81 -19.50
N THR A 183 -9.05 2.39 -18.33
CA THR A 183 -7.70 2.47 -17.77
C THR A 183 -7.46 1.30 -16.83
N SER A 184 -6.42 0.52 -17.12
CA SER A 184 -6.05 -0.62 -16.29
C SER A 184 -5.51 -0.17 -14.92
N LEU A 185 -5.76 -0.94 -13.86
CA LEU A 185 -5.19 -0.66 -12.54
C LEU A 185 -3.66 -0.52 -12.51
N PRO A 186 -2.86 -1.29 -13.28
CA PRO A 186 -1.41 -1.07 -13.37
C PRO A 186 -1.04 0.30 -13.94
N GLU A 187 -1.79 0.80 -14.92
CA GLU A 187 -1.60 2.14 -15.48
C GLU A 187 -1.96 3.20 -14.44
N THR A 188 -3.11 3.06 -13.77
CA THR A 188 -3.53 3.94 -12.68
C THR A 188 -2.50 4.00 -11.55
N SER A 189 -1.95 2.85 -11.12
CA SER A 189 -0.88 2.77 -10.10
C SER A 189 0.39 3.51 -10.54
N THR A 190 0.76 3.39 -11.82
CA THR A 190 1.92 4.09 -12.39
C THR A 190 1.68 5.61 -12.42
N LYS A 191 0.49 6.04 -12.85
CA LYS A 191 0.08 7.45 -12.87
C LYS A 191 0.07 8.05 -11.46
N LEU A 192 -0.55 7.37 -10.50
CA LEU A 192 -0.56 7.74 -9.09
C LEU A 192 0.87 7.95 -8.55
N SER A 193 1.75 6.98 -8.78
CA SER A 193 3.14 7.05 -8.31
C SER A 193 3.89 8.22 -8.92
N ARG A 194 3.73 8.47 -10.23
CA ARG A 194 4.32 9.62 -10.94
C ARG A 194 3.88 10.94 -10.31
N ILE A 195 2.60 11.10 -10.01
CA ILE A 195 2.02 12.35 -9.51
C ILE A 195 2.52 12.64 -8.08
N ILE A 196 2.49 11.64 -7.19
CA ILE A 196 3.03 11.80 -5.83
C ILE A 196 4.53 12.09 -5.87
N ASN A 197 5.29 11.39 -6.70
CA ASN A 197 6.74 11.58 -6.84
C ASN A 197 7.13 12.92 -7.48
N ALA A 198 6.22 13.58 -8.20
CA ALA A 198 6.41 14.94 -8.70
C ALA A 198 6.00 15.99 -7.65
N ALA A 199 4.92 15.76 -6.92
CA ALA A 199 4.39 16.69 -5.93
C ALA A 199 5.24 16.77 -4.65
N ALA A 200 5.68 15.63 -4.11
CA ALA A 200 6.43 15.61 -2.85
C ALA A 200 7.74 16.42 -2.90
N PRO A 201 8.59 16.35 -3.94
CA PRO A 201 9.77 17.22 -4.04
C PRO A 201 9.42 18.72 -4.11
N ALA A 202 8.36 19.09 -4.84
CA ALA A 202 7.93 20.47 -4.98
C ALA A 202 7.48 21.06 -3.63
N ILE A 203 6.71 20.27 -2.86
CA ILE A 203 6.29 20.63 -1.51
C ILE A 203 7.51 20.70 -0.58
N ALA A 204 8.39 19.70 -0.60
CA ALA A 204 9.56 19.66 0.29
C ALA A 204 10.48 20.87 0.09
N ALA A 205 10.61 21.36 -1.15
CA ALA A 205 11.42 22.52 -1.48
C ALA A 205 10.82 23.84 -0.93
N SER A 206 9.50 23.93 -0.73
CA SER A 206 8.86 25.15 -0.21
C SER A 206 8.79 25.21 1.32
N ILE A 207 9.02 24.10 2.03
CA ILE A 207 8.86 24.03 3.50
C ILE A 207 9.72 25.06 4.24
N ALA A 208 10.92 25.39 3.74
CA ALA A 208 11.79 26.39 4.36
C ALA A 208 11.21 27.81 4.35
N GLU A 209 10.23 28.08 3.49
CA GLU A 209 9.55 29.37 3.36
C GLU A 209 8.19 29.39 4.08
N TRP A 210 7.79 28.29 4.71
CA TRP A 210 6.53 28.21 5.44
C TRP A 210 6.55 29.10 6.67
N SER A 211 5.39 29.65 7.02
CA SER A 211 5.22 30.35 8.30
C SER A 211 5.37 29.37 9.48
N ASP A 212 5.70 29.87 10.67
CA ASP A 212 5.77 29.04 11.88
C ASP A 212 4.46 28.26 12.12
N GLU A 213 3.32 28.87 11.80
CA GLU A 213 2.01 28.23 11.92
C GLU A 213 1.83 27.08 10.92
N ASP A 214 2.27 27.26 9.67
CA ASP A 214 2.23 26.20 8.65
C ASP A 214 3.23 25.08 8.95
N LEU A 215 4.41 25.42 9.49
CA LEU A 215 5.37 24.44 9.98
C LEU A 215 4.78 23.58 11.11
N GLU A 216 4.06 24.19 12.06
CA GLU A 216 3.40 23.42 13.11
C GLU A 216 2.27 22.54 12.56
N ARG A 217 1.50 23.00 11.57
CA ARG A 217 0.54 22.15 10.82
C ARG A 217 1.26 20.98 10.14
N GLY A 218 2.43 21.23 9.54
CA GLY A 218 3.30 20.19 8.96
C GLY A 218 3.76 19.18 10.01
N ARG A 219 4.19 19.63 11.19
CA ARG A 219 4.54 18.77 12.33
C ARG A 219 3.36 17.90 12.76
N GLN A 220 2.14 18.41 12.69
CA GLN A 220 0.97 17.59 12.96
C GLN A 220 0.80 16.43 11.96
N LEU A 221 1.18 16.60 10.69
CA LEU A 221 1.21 15.49 9.72
C LEU A 221 2.19 14.38 10.13
N VAL A 222 3.35 14.76 10.66
CA VAL A 222 4.35 13.81 11.19
C VAL A 222 3.79 13.09 12.42
N ARG A 223 3.18 13.81 13.37
CA ARG A 223 2.54 13.20 14.56
C ARG A 223 1.45 12.20 14.16
N ASN A 224 0.62 12.54 13.19
CA ASN A 224 -0.45 11.65 12.73
C ASN A 224 0.08 10.43 11.95
N HIS A 225 1.27 10.53 11.36
CA HIS A 225 1.89 9.48 10.57
C HIS A 225 2.63 8.45 11.44
N LEU A 226 3.38 8.90 12.44
CA LEU A 226 4.17 8.03 13.29
C LEU A 226 3.30 7.19 14.24
N PRO A 227 3.78 6.00 14.67
CA PRO A 227 3.12 5.23 15.73
C PRO A 227 3.03 6.07 17.02
N PRO A 228 1.84 6.21 17.65
CA PRO A 228 1.67 6.99 18.87
C PRO A 228 2.67 6.68 19.98
N ILE A 229 3.01 5.40 20.20
CA ILE A 229 3.96 4.98 21.24
C ILE A 229 5.38 5.50 20.99
N LEU A 230 5.77 5.72 19.72
CA LEU A 230 7.06 6.31 19.38
C LEU A 230 7.10 7.79 19.78
N LEU A 231 5.99 8.51 19.62
CA LEU A 231 5.88 9.91 20.05
C LEU A 231 5.89 10.01 21.58
N GLU A 232 5.23 9.08 22.26
CA GLU A 232 5.15 9.03 23.72
C GLU A 232 6.53 8.79 24.37
N VAL A 233 7.25 7.77 23.92
CA VAL A 233 8.58 7.41 24.49
C VAL A 233 9.70 8.27 23.92
N GLY A 234 9.61 8.65 22.64
CA GLY A 234 10.58 9.50 21.98
C GLY A 234 10.50 10.96 22.44
N GLY A 235 9.28 11.48 22.64
CA GLY A 235 9.04 12.88 23.00
C GLY A 235 9.74 13.85 22.05
N ASP A 236 10.45 14.83 22.61
CA ASP A 236 11.18 15.84 21.85
C ASP A 236 12.35 15.28 21.02
N ARG A 237 12.78 14.04 21.28
CA ARG A 237 13.82 13.36 20.47
C ARG A 237 13.38 13.15 19.04
N VAL A 238 12.08 13.05 18.77
CA VAL A 238 11.54 12.98 17.40
C VAL A 238 11.96 14.21 16.59
N TRP A 239 11.94 15.40 17.20
CA TRP A 239 12.27 16.65 16.51
C TRP A 239 13.74 17.00 16.53
N THR A 240 14.48 16.47 17.52
CA THR A 240 15.90 16.81 17.72
C THR A 240 16.88 15.76 17.19
N ARG A 241 16.48 14.48 17.11
CA ARG A 241 17.31 13.39 16.57
C ARG A 241 17.03 13.09 15.09
N LEU A 242 15.78 13.25 14.63
CA LEU A 242 15.50 13.08 13.20
C LEU A 242 16.10 14.26 12.41
N PRO A 243 16.82 13.99 11.31
CA PRO A 243 17.33 15.06 10.47
C PRO A 243 16.19 15.95 9.93
N GLU A 244 16.39 17.26 9.91
CA GLU A 244 15.40 18.23 9.41
C GLU A 244 14.90 17.86 8.00
N ARG A 245 15.83 17.50 7.10
CA ARG A 245 15.48 17.05 5.74
C ARG A 245 14.57 15.82 5.75
N TYR A 246 14.75 14.91 6.71
CA TYR A 246 13.91 13.72 6.85
C TYR A 246 12.49 14.08 7.31
N LEU A 247 12.37 15.01 8.27
CA LEU A 247 11.08 15.57 8.70
C LEU A 247 10.36 16.28 7.54
N HIS A 248 11.07 17.10 6.77
CA HIS A 248 10.50 17.79 5.59
C HIS A 248 9.98 16.80 4.55
N TRP A 249 10.74 15.74 4.26
CA TRP A 249 10.27 14.69 3.36
C TRP A 249 9.05 13.93 3.89
N MET A 250 8.98 13.69 5.20
CA MET A 250 7.81 13.05 5.81
C MET A 250 6.57 13.95 5.67
N MET A 251 6.69 15.24 5.98
CA MET A 251 5.62 16.23 5.79
C MET A 251 5.17 16.27 4.33
N ALA A 252 6.11 16.41 3.41
CA ALA A 252 5.82 16.54 1.99
C ALA A 252 5.17 15.29 1.40
N ASN A 253 5.68 14.09 1.71
CA ASN A 253 5.08 12.84 1.24
C ASN A 253 3.68 12.64 1.82
N ARG A 254 3.47 12.93 3.11
CA ARG A 254 2.14 12.80 3.74
C ARG A 254 1.14 13.81 3.20
N LEU A 255 1.57 15.04 2.93
CA LEU A 255 0.72 16.04 2.32
C LEU A 255 0.38 15.69 0.87
N ALA A 256 1.37 15.38 0.04
CA ALA A 256 1.17 14.98 -1.36
C ALA A 256 0.26 13.75 -1.48
N SER A 257 0.60 12.66 -0.79
CA SER A 257 -0.21 11.44 -0.81
C SER A 257 -1.61 11.65 -0.24
N GLY A 258 -1.74 12.42 0.86
CA GLY A 258 -3.03 12.74 1.46
C GLY A 258 -3.96 13.53 0.54
N ILE A 259 -3.42 14.50 -0.21
CA ILE A 259 -4.17 15.24 -1.23
C ILE A 259 -4.64 14.29 -2.33
N VAL A 260 -3.71 13.51 -2.92
CA VAL A 260 -4.03 12.63 -4.06
C VAL A 260 -5.01 11.51 -3.67
N TYR A 261 -4.83 10.87 -2.51
CA TYR A 261 -5.75 9.85 -2.03
C TYR A 261 -7.15 10.38 -1.76
N ARG A 262 -7.29 11.66 -1.38
CA ARG A 262 -8.59 12.27 -1.10
C ARG A 262 -9.27 12.80 -2.36
N GLU A 263 -8.54 13.57 -3.16
CA GLU A 263 -9.11 14.34 -4.28
C GLU A 263 -9.14 13.57 -5.61
N GLY A 264 -8.34 12.50 -5.72
CA GLY A 264 -8.17 11.72 -6.94
C GLY A 264 -6.81 11.96 -7.60
N ILE A 265 -6.45 11.06 -8.51
CA ILE A 265 -5.14 11.06 -9.18
C ILE A 265 -4.90 12.35 -9.97
N ASP A 266 -5.93 12.91 -10.60
CA ASP A 266 -5.79 14.06 -11.49
C ASP A 266 -5.66 15.41 -10.77
N PHE A 267 -5.87 15.47 -9.46
CA PHE A 267 -5.97 16.74 -8.74
C PHE A 267 -4.70 17.59 -8.80
N LEU A 268 -3.52 16.95 -8.86
CA LEU A 268 -2.22 17.61 -8.99
C LEU A 268 -1.56 17.36 -10.35
N ASP A 269 -2.20 16.64 -11.27
CA ASP A 269 -1.56 16.24 -12.52
C ASP A 269 -1.32 17.45 -13.44
N GLY A 270 -0.12 17.51 -14.04
CA GLY A 270 0.26 18.58 -14.96
C GLY A 270 0.49 19.97 -14.34
N MET A 271 0.30 20.15 -13.04
CA MET A 271 0.57 21.43 -12.36
C MET A 271 2.08 21.75 -12.33
N ALA A 272 2.42 23.03 -12.45
CA ALA A 272 3.80 23.47 -12.27
C ALA A 272 4.24 23.30 -10.80
N PRO A 273 5.53 23.01 -10.51
CA PRO A 273 6.00 22.77 -9.14
C PRO A 273 5.65 23.87 -8.13
N ALA A 274 5.76 25.15 -8.55
CA ALA A 274 5.40 26.28 -7.68
C ALA A 274 3.91 26.29 -7.32
N GLU A 275 3.02 26.02 -8.29
CA GLU A 275 1.58 25.94 -8.07
C GLU A 275 1.20 24.75 -7.17
N VAL A 276 1.88 23.61 -7.32
CA VAL A 276 1.70 22.46 -6.42
C VAL A 276 2.09 22.83 -4.99
N ALA A 277 3.21 23.51 -4.82
CA ALA A 277 3.69 23.94 -3.51
C ALA A 277 2.72 24.93 -2.83
N GLU A 278 2.25 25.94 -3.57
CA GLU A 278 1.28 26.93 -3.06
C GLU A 278 -0.05 26.26 -2.70
N LEU A 279 -0.59 25.43 -3.61
CA LEU A 279 -1.83 24.70 -3.38
C LEU A 279 -1.72 23.79 -2.16
N ALA A 280 -0.60 23.09 -1.98
CA ALA A 280 -0.39 22.20 -0.85
C ALA A 280 -0.45 22.95 0.49
N VAL A 281 0.14 24.15 0.59
CA VAL A 281 0.05 24.98 1.81
C VAL A 281 -1.39 25.45 2.05
N ARG A 282 -2.09 25.90 1.01
CA ARG A 282 -3.52 26.24 1.12
C ARG A 282 -4.35 25.05 1.58
N TYR A 283 -4.11 23.87 1.01
CA TYR A 283 -4.77 22.62 1.36
C TYR A 283 -4.51 22.25 2.84
N LEU A 284 -3.27 22.39 3.31
CA LEU A 284 -2.89 22.14 4.69
C LEU A 284 -3.65 23.05 5.67
N ARG A 285 -3.75 24.35 5.36
CA ARG A 285 -4.51 25.32 6.16
C ARG A 285 -6.00 24.96 6.19
N LYS A 286 -6.60 24.66 5.03
CA LYS A 286 -8.02 24.28 4.91
C LYS A 286 -8.34 22.94 5.57
N SER A 287 -7.40 21.99 5.57
CA SER A 287 -7.53 20.74 6.32
C SER A 287 -7.66 21.00 7.83
N THR A 288 -6.88 21.95 8.36
CA THR A 288 -6.94 22.34 9.78
C THR A 288 -8.27 23.04 10.11
N GLU A 289 -8.73 23.93 9.24
CA GLU A 289 -10.03 24.61 9.38
C GLU A 289 -11.19 23.61 9.36
N LEU A 290 -11.16 22.64 8.43
CA LEU A 290 -12.16 21.58 8.35
C LEU A 290 -12.18 20.73 9.63
N GLN A 291 -11.02 20.38 10.17
CA GLN A 291 -10.94 19.61 11.41
C GLN A 291 -11.60 20.35 12.59
N ALA A 292 -11.36 21.65 12.75
CA ALA A 292 -12.00 22.47 13.78
C ALA A 292 -13.53 22.54 13.62
N LEU A 293 -14.03 22.58 12.37
CA LEU A 293 -15.46 22.52 12.08
C LEU A 293 -16.05 21.15 12.44
N LEU A 294 -15.35 20.06 12.15
CA LEU A 294 -15.78 18.71 12.49
C LEU A 294 -15.83 18.50 14.02
N GLU A 295 -14.88 19.03 14.77
CA GLU A 295 -14.88 19.01 16.24
C GLU A 295 -16.05 19.81 16.82
N THR A 296 -16.33 20.98 16.26
CA THR A 296 -17.50 21.79 16.63
C THR A 296 -18.81 21.06 16.34
N LEU A 297 -18.88 20.38 15.19
CA LEU A 297 -20.03 19.57 14.80
C LEU A 297 -20.21 18.38 15.75
N ASP A 298 -19.14 17.69 16.13
CA ASP A 298 -19.19 16.56 17.06
C ASP A 298 -19.72 16.98 18.45
N ALA A 299 -19.31 18.17 18.92
CA ALA A 299 -19.80 18.76 20.17
C ALA A 299 -21.24 19.32 20.10
N SER A 300 -21.92 19.23 18.94
CA SER A 300 -23.24 19.82 18.72
C SER A 300 -24.37 18.79 18.70
N ASP A 301 -25.61 19.25 18.96
CA ASP A 301 -26.84 18.44 18.91
C ASP A 301 -27.50 18.42 17.52
N VAL A 302 -26.72 18.61 16.45
CA VAL A 302 -27.26 18.66 15.08
C VAL A 302 -27.84 17.31 14.66
N PRO A 303 -29.09 17.23 14.17
CA PRO A 303 -29.64 16.00 13.64
C PRO A 303 -28.81 15.46 12.47
N GLN A 304 -28.64 14.13 12.40
CA GLN A 304 -27.84 13.47 11.36
C GLN A 304 -26.35 13.90 11.35
N ARG A 305 -25.83 14.35 12.50
CA ARG A 305 -24.43 14.78 12.71
C ARG A 305 -23.41 13.92 11.96
N ASP A 306 -23.44 12.60 12.14
CA ASP A 306 -22.47 11.70 11.51
C ASP A 306 -22.54 11.73 9.97
N LYS A 307 -23.74 11.91 9.40
CA LYS A 307 -23.91 12.06 7.96
C LYS A 307 -23.35 13.39 7.47
N VAL A 308 -23.57 14.47 8.23
CA VAL A 308 -23.02 15.80 7.93
C VAL A 308 -21.49 15.77 8.00
N ALA A 309 -20.93 15.17 9.05
CA ALA A 309 -19.48 15.01 9.22
C ALA A 309 -18.86 14.28 8.02
N ARG A 310 -19.43 13.14 7.61
CA ARG A 310 -18.96 12.39 6.44
C ARG A 310 -19.00 13.19 5.14
N LEU A 311 -20.00 14.05 4.95
CA LEU A 311 -20.09 14.88 3.75
C LEU A 311 -19.01 15.98 3.76
N LEU A 312 -18.79 16.60 4.92
CA LEU A 312 -17.74 17.60 5.12
C LEU A 312 -16.34 17.01 4.96
N GLU A 313 -16.08 15.82 5.50
CA GLU A 313 -14.81 15.11 5.33
C GLU A 313 -14.48 14.83 3.85
N ARG A 314 -15.50 14.48 3.06
CA ARG A 314 -15.34 14.12 1.64
C ARG A 314 -15.18 15.32 0.70
N GLY A 315 -15.83 16.46 0.98
CA GLY A 315 -15.88 17.58 0.03
C GLY A 315 -15.49 18.94 0.60
N GLY A 316 -15.31 19.06 1.92
CA GLY A 316 -15.15 20.33 2.61
C GLY A 316 -13.90 21.10 2.20
N ILE A 317 -12.75 20.43 2.12
CA ILE A 317 -11.49 21.09 1.73
C ILE A 317 -11.60 21.66 0.32
N ARG A 318 -12.08 20.87 -0.64
CA ARG A 318 -12.24 21.31 -2.02
C ARG A 318 -13.21 22.50 -2.13
N ALA A 319 -14.32 22.49 -1.41
CA ALA A 319 -15.24 23.62 -1.36
C ALA A 319 -14.55 24.88 -0.80
N MET A 320 -13.84 24.76 0.33
CA MET A 320 -13.11 25.87 0.94
C MET A 320 -11.98 26.44 0.08
N LEU A 321 -11.40 25.63 -0.81
CA LEU A 321 -10.39 26.10 -1.77
C LEU A 321 -11.00 26.98 -2.87
N HIS A 322 -12.27 26.77 -3.22
CA HIS A 322 -12.99 27.61 -4.19
C HIS A 322 -13.54 28.91 -3.60
N ASP A 323 -13.81 28.93 -2.30
CA ASP A 323 -14.34 30.11 -1.59
C ASP A 323 -13.26 31.13 -1.18
N ALA A 324 -11.98 30.83 -1.41
CA ALA A 324 -10.81 31.58 -0.94
C ALA A 324 -10.00 32.24 -2.07
#